data_AF-A0A3N5XD49-F1
#
_entry.id   AF-A0A3N5XD49-F1
#
_cell.length_a   1.000
_cell.length_b   1.000
_cell.length_c   1.000
_cell.angle_alpha   90.00
_cell.angle_beta   90.00
_cell.angle_gamma   90.00
#
_symmetry.space_group_name_H-M   'P 1'
#
loop_
_entity.id
_entity.type
_entity.pdbx_description
1 polymer ?
#
loop_
_entity_poly.entity_id
_entity_poly.type
_entity_poly.pdbx_seq_one_letter_code
_entity_poly.pdbx_strand_id
1 'polypeptide(L)' 'MRSMTCASCGSANAVENCYRCEAWVCEDCAQEYDGYYLCQVCFAEVTGDSFEDLDDEDETDLEQREPEPVEEEEEDYR' A
#
# COMPACT_ATOMS: atom_id res chain seq x y z
N MET A 1 13.31 -36.39 -0.63
CA MET A 1 13.13 -35.17 -1.43
C MET A 1 12.82 -34.05 -0.44
N ARG A 2 13.62 -32.99 -0.38
CA ARG A 2 13.29 -31.82 0.46
C ARG A 2 12.13 -31.11 -0.24
N SER A 3 10.97 -31.06 0.39
CA SER A 3 9.80 -30.35 -0.14
C SER A 3 10.11 -28.86 -0.15
N MET A 4 10.12 -28.23 -1.33
CA MET A 4 10.28 -26.78 -1.47
C MET A 4 8.90 -26.14 -1.24
N THR A 5 8.65 -25.78 0.01
CA THR A 5 7.41 -25.10 0.43
C THR A 5 7.59 -23.59 0.35
N CYS A 6 6.59 -22.89 -0.17
CA CYS A 6 6.59 -21.44 -0.25
C CYS A 6 6.66 -20.86 1.17
N ALA A 7 7.66 -20.02 1.42
CA ALA A 7 7.85 -19.39 2.72
C ALA A 7 6.70 -18.43 3.10
N SER A 8 5.99 -17.87 2.11
CA SER A 8 4.90 -16.93 2.34
C SER A 8 3.55 -17.61 2.61
N CYS A 9 3.18 -18.63 1.83
CA CYS A 9 1.85 -19.25 1.88
C CYS A 9 1.85 -20.74 2.24
N GLY A 10 3.03 -21.37 2.36
CA GLY A 10 3.16 -22.80 2.70
C GLY A 10 2.82 -23.78 1.58
N SER A 11 2.51 -23.30 0.37
CA SER A 11 2.23 -24.16 -0.79
C SER A 11 3.44 -25.01 -1.17
N ALA A 12 3.24 -26.20 -1.71
CA ALA A 12 4.34 -27.09 -2.14
C ALA A 12 4.97 -26.71 -3.50
N ASN A 13 4.63 -25.54 -4.05
CA ASN A 13 4.98 -25.09 -5.39
C ASN A 13 5.99 -23.93 -5.36
N ALA A 14 6.98 -23.98 -4.46
CA ALA A 14 8.01 -22.95 -4.44
C ALA A 14 8.97 -23.15 -5.62
N VAL A 15 9.09 -22.14 -6.46
CA VAL A 15 9.88 -22.17 -7.70
C VAL A 15 10.84 -20.98 -7.83
N GLU A 16 10.51 -19.85 -7.22
CA GLU A 16 11.33 -18.64 -7.24
C GLU A 16 12.11 -18.48 -5.94
N ASN A 17 13.32 -17.93 -6.04
CA ASN A 17 14.16 -17.61 -4.89
C ASN A 17 14.25 -16.11 -4.67
N CYS A 18 13.92 -15.64 -3.47
CA CYS A 18 14.03 -14.23 -3.13
C CYS A 18 15.51 -13.81 -3.05
N TYR A 19 15.92 -12.85 -3.87
CA TYR A 19 17.29 -12.34 -3.91
C TYR A 19 17.79 -11.78 -2.57
N ARG A 20 16.89 -11.25 -1.73
CA ARG A 20 17.25 -10.58 -0.47
C ARG A 20 17.37 -11.52 0.73
N CYS A 21 16.41 -12.42 0.90
CA CYS A 21 16.33 -13.30 2.08
C CYS A 21 16.55 -14.79 1.75
N GLU A 22 16.83 -15.11 0.48
CA GLU A 22 17.08 -16.47 -0.04
C GLU A 22 15.93 -17.46 0.21
N ALA A 23 14.75 -16.96 0.60
CA ALA A 23 13.55 -17.76 0.80
C ALA A 23 12.96 -18.20 -0.53
N TRP A 24 12.49 -19.44 -0.58
CA TRP A 24 11.78 -19.98 -1.75
C TRP A 24 10.30 -19.65 -1.67
N VAL A 25 9.75 -19.10 -2.74
CA VAL A 25 8.35 -18.68 -2.86
C VAL A 25 7.73 -19.21 -4.15
N CYS A 26 6.41 -19.33 -4.18
CA CYS A 26 5.68 -19.63 -5.41
C CYS A 26 5.57 -18.39 -6.30
N GLU A 27 5.24 -18.57 -7.58
CA GLU A 27 5.09 -17.47 -8.55
C GLU A 27 4.12 -16.39 -8.06
N ASP A 28 2.99 -16.77 -7.43
CA ASP A 28 2.03 -15.81 -6.85
C ASP A 28 2.57 -14.96 -5.68
N CYS A 29 3.62 -15.44 -5.01
CA CYS A 29 4.23 -14.78 -3.85
C CYS A 29 5.57 -14.12 -4.18
N ALA A 30 6.05 -14.27 -5.41
CA ALA A 30 7.24 -13.63 -5.94
C ALA A 30 6.83 -12.37 -6.71
N GLN A 31 7.60 -11.30 -6.60
CA GLN A 31 7.45 -10.08 -7.39
C GLN A 31 8.77 -9.73 -8.04
N GLU A 32 8.73 -9.43 -9.34
CA GLU A 32 9.90 -8.96 -10.09
C GLU A 32 10.18 -7.49 -9.73
N TYR A 33 11.42 -7.21 -9.33
CA TYR A 33 11.91 -5.88 -9.02
C TYR A 33 13.34 -5.73 -9.55
N ASP A 34 13.55 -4.77 -10.45
CA ASP A 34 14.86 -4.47 -11.06
C ASP A 34 15.56 -5.70 -11.71
N GLY A 35 14.77 -6.65 -12.24
CA GLY A 35 15.27 -7.89 -12.86
C GLY A 35 15.59 -9.04 -11.90
N TYR A 36 15.22 -8.91 -10.62
CA TYR A 36 15.33 -9.96 -9.61
C TYR A 36 13.96 -10.29 -9.02
N TYR A 37 13.79 -11.50 -8.46
CA TYR A 37 12.59 -11.85 -7.71
C TYR A 37 12.74 -11.56 -6.23
N LEU A 38 11.73 -10.92 -5.65
CA LEU A 38 11.60 -10.67 -4.22
C LEU A 38 10.33 -11.34 -3.68
N CYS A 39 10.36 -11.80 -2.42
CA CYS A 39 9.12 -12.17 -1.74
C CYS A 39 8.32 -10.90 -1.39
N GLN A 40 7.01 -11.03 -1.23
CA GLN A 40 6.12 -9.89 -0.92
C GLN A 40 6.60 -9.02 0.25
N VAL A 41 7.16 -9.64 1.30
CA VAL A 41 7.70 -8.91 2.47
C VAL A 41 8.89 -8.05 2.06
N CYS A 42 9.90 -8.65 1.41
CA CYS A 42 11.09 -7.91 0.98
C CYS A 42 10.77 -6.89 -0.11
N PHE A 43 9.76 -7.15 -0.95
CA PHE A 43 9.28 -6.19 -1.94
C PHE A 43 8.72 -4.94 -1.26
N ALA A 44 7.80 -5.10 -0.30
CA ALA A 44 7.23 -3.98 0.46
C ALA A 44 8.30 -3.15 1.19
N GLU A 45 9.30 -3.81 1.78
CA GLU A 45 10.43 -3.13 2.43
C GLU A 45 11.31 -2.31 1.46
N VAL A 46 11.43 -2.73 0.19
CA VAL A 46 12.27 -2.05 -0.81
C VAL A 46 11.51 -0.94 -1.53
N THR A 47 10.24 -1.16 -1.86
CA THR A 47 9.43 -0.17 -2.56
C THR A 47 8.98 0.97 -1.66
N GLY A 48 9.20 0.86 -0.35
CA GLY A 48 8.73 1.86 0.60
C GLY A 48 7.20 1.93 0.65
N ASP A 49 6.50 0.85 0.28
CA ASP A 49 5.04 0.74 0.46
C ASP A 49 4.71 0.42 1.93
N SER A 50 5.55 0.91 2.84
CA SER A 50 5.15 1.19 4.22
C SER A 50 4.14 2.32 4.12
N PHE A 51 2.97 2.15 4.71
CA PHE A 51 1.89 3.14 4.82
C PHE A 51 2.30 4.41 5.64
N GLU A 52 3.53 4.88 5.55
CA GLU A 52 4.13 5.89 6.44
C GLU A 52 4.71 7.11 5.70
N ASP A 53 4.28 7.38 4.47
CA ASP A 53 4.50 8.66 3.77
C ASP A 53 3.17 9.42 3.54
N LEU A 54 2.30 9.46 4.55
CA LEU A 54 1.09 10.31 4.58
C LEU A 54 1.03 11.30 5.76
N ASP A 55 2.09 11.44 6.56
CA ASP A 55 2.14 12.42 7.65
C ASP A 55 3.59 12.91 7.88
N ASP A 56 4.21 13.54 6.88
CA ASP A 56 5.37 14.41 7.13
C ASP A 56 5.24 15.68 6.26
N GLU A 57 4.71 16.73 6.90
CA GLU A 57 4.80 18.16 6.59
C GLU A 57 4.27 18.71 5.24
N ASP A 58 3.07 19.29 5.25
CA ASP A 58 2.91 20.69 4.79
C ASP A 58 1.78 21.40 5.55
N GLU A 59 2.14 22.03 6.66
CA GLU A 59 1.40 23.15 7.22
C GLU A 59 1.55 24.37 6.28
N THR A 60 0.68 24.57 5.28
CA THR A 60 0.35 25.94 4.83
C THR A 60 -1.05 26.06 4.20
N ASP A 61 -1.88 26.87 4.86
CA ASP A 61 -2.62 28.00 4.27
C ASP A 61 -3.64 27.72 3.14
N LEU A 62 -4.93 27.75 3.49
CA LEU A 62 -5.88 28.61 2.78
C LEU A 62 -7.14 28.85 3.62
N GLU A 63 -7.21 30.10 4.04
CA GLU A 63 -8.17 30.73 4.90
C GLU A 63 -9.64 30.62 4.43
N GLN A 64 -10.52 30.47 5.42
CA GLN A 64 -11.78 31.22 5.58
C GLN A 64 -12.64 31.42 4.32
N ARG A 65 -13.41 30.40 3.92
CA ARG A 65 -14.60 30.63 3.11
C ARG A 65 -15.76 31.03 4.03
N GLU A 66 -16.03 32.33 4.10
CA GLU A 66 -17.23 32.87 4.74
C GLU A 66 -18.49 32.19 4.17
N PRO A 67 -19.44 31.71 4.99
CA PRO A 67 -20.71 31.21 4.48
C PRO A 67 -21.56 32.38 3.96
N GLU A 68 -22.11 32.24 2.75
CA GLU A 68 -23.03 33.22 2.16
C GLU A 68 -24.31 33.36 3.01
N PRO A 69 -24.92 34.55 3.09
CA PRO A 69 -26.13 34.77 3.88
C PRO A 69 -27.31 34.02 3.25
N VAL A 70 -28.02 33.23 4.06
CA VAL A 70 -29.30 32.63 3.67
C VAL A 70 -30.36 33.74 3.78
N GLU A 71 -30.96 34.11 2.65
CA GLU A 71 -32.14 34.98 2.63
C GLU A 71 -33.36 34.16 3.12
N GLU A 72 -33.93 34.56 4.26
CA GLU A 72 -35.22 34.07 4.73
C GLU A 72 -36.33 34.72 3.89
N GLU A 73 -37.01 33.95 3.05
CA GLU A 73 -38.27 34.38 2.44
C GLU A 73 -39.43 34.09 3.40
N GLU A 74 -40.03 35.17 3.89
CA GLU A 74 -41.26 35.20 4.67
C GLU A 74 -42.43 34.66 3.84
N GLU A 75 -43.17 33.67 4.35
CA GLU A 75 -44.51 33.37 3.85
C GLU A 75 -45.55 33.59 4.96
N ASP A 76 -46.03 34.84 5.02
CA ASP A 76 -47.27 35.27 5.65
C ASP A 76 -48.47 34.76 4.83
N TYR A 77 -49.24 33.80 5.34
CA TYR A 77 -50.62 33.59 4.89
C TYR A 77 -51.53 33.10 6.05
N ARG A 78 -52.07 34.10 6.76
CA ARG A 78 -53.47 34.28 7.22
C ARG A 78 -54.29 33.10 7.79
#